data_AF-A0A660T2J9-F1
#
_entry.id   AF-A0A660T2J9-F1
#
_cell.length_a   1.000
_cell.length_b   1.000
_cell.length_c   1.000
_cell.angle_alpha   90.00
_cell.angle_beta   90.00
_cell.angle_gamma   90.00
#
_symmetry.space_group_name_H-M   'P 1'
#
loop_
_entity.id
_entity.type
_entity.pdbx_description
1 polymer ?
#
loop_
_entity_poly.entity_id
_entity_poly.type
_entity_poly.pdbx_seq_one_letter_code
_entity_poly.pdbx_strand_id
1 'polypeptide(L)'
;PDTVPETVQETVTESSTPAQSENAADAARPEENQSDAESSIPESRPAPPPVPSRVRGDENGNSYDMNFDGSEEDVGRAGAYEYISSYMPLPQILEASLIEGIVGTTAMTPDFIRGELEQYWEEVFGDYSRKPGSVGIIPMKDRPYYWSLIVNYLGYNLEDADWRSYGMRPVVVEFTVGPSKGSRGAELSDITLKTRTNNPQVDEAVIYGLSRWVYYNGTDHPVKGRITYRFDR
;
A
#
# COMPACT_ATOMS: atom_id res chain seq x y z
N PRO A 1 18.45 49.99 21.34
CA PRO A 1 18.88 51.02 20.36
C PRO A 1 18.80 50.43 18.95
N ASP A 2 17.65 50.62 18.29
CA ASP A 2 17.46 51.65 17.24
C ASP A 2 17.77 51.01 15.87
N THR A 3 16.91 51.02 14.84
CA THR A 3 15.84 51.96 14.47
C THR A 3 14.95 51.35 13.37
N VAL A 4 13.66 51.66 13.40
CA VAL A 4 12.72 51.67 12.25
C VAL A 4 12.78 53.08 11.63
N PRO A 5 12.51 53.28 10.32
CA PRO A 5 11.22 53.88 9.85
C PRO A 5 10.68 53.15 8.59
N GLU A 6 9.39 53.01 8.30
CA GLU A 6 8.22 53.93 8.23
C GLU A 6 8.06 54.61 6.84
N THR A 7 7.12 54.05 6.03
CA THR A 7 5.99 54.71 5.28
C THR A 7 6.35 55.70 4.12
N VAL A 8 5.59 56.03 3.06
CA VAL A 8 4.15 56.13 2.74
C VAL A 8 3.91 56.28 1.21
N GLN A 9 2.64 56.05 0.80
CA GLN A 9 1.81 56.75 -0.22
C GLN A 9 1.93 56.37 -1.71
N GLU A 10 0.83 55.88 -2.34
CA GLU A 10 -0.30 56.61 -3.00
C GLU A 10 0.18 57.39 -4.25
N THR A 11 -0.51 57.49 -5.39
CA THR A 11 -1.94 57.47 -5.77
C THR A 11 -1.96 57.30 -7.31
N VAL A 12 -2.90 56.55 -7.92
CA VAL A 12 -4.10 57.01 -8.68
C VAL A 12 -3.71 57.84 -9.94
N THR A 13 -4.26 57.64 -11.16
CA THR A 13 -5.65 57.91 -11.55
C THR A 13 -5.91 57.54 -13.03
N GLU A 14 -7.17 57.16 -13.31
CA GLU A 14 -7.99 57.51 -14.50
C GLU A 14 -7.58 56.99 -15.89
N SER A 15 -8.48 56.59 -16.79
CA SER A 15 -9.79 57.13 -17.19
C SER A 15 -10.40 56.08 -18.16
N SER A 16 -11.69 55.97 -18.51
CA SER A 16 -12.90 56.75 -18.27
C SER A 16 -14.12 55.95 -18.80
N THR A 17 -15.24 56.11 -18.10
CA THR A 17 -16.65 55.75 -18.44
C THR A 17 -17.23 56.79 -19.46
N PRO A 18 -18.56 56.94 -19.74
CA PRO A 18 -19.76 56.08 -19.68
C PRO A 18 -20.81 56.27 -20.83
N ALA A 19 -21.95 55.56 -20.70
CA ALA A 19 -23.35 55.98 -21.01
C ALA A 19 -23.86 55.76 -22.46
N GLN A 20 -25.13 55.43 -22.76
CA GLN A 20 -26.38 55.43 -21.98
C GLN A 20 -27.52 54.75 -22.78
N SER A 21 -28.57 54.38 -22.03
CA SER A 21 -30.02 54.52 -22.34
C SER A 21 -30.86 53.36 -22.88
N GLU A 22 -31.92 53.14 -22.11
CA GLU A 22 -33.10 52.28 -22.23
C GLU A 22 -34.05 52.70 -23.39
N ASN A 23 -34.83 51.74 -23.92
CA ASN A 23 -36.27 51.94 -24.08
C ASN A 23 -37.05 50.63 -24.30
N ALA A 24 -38.32 50.64 -23.89
CA ALA A 24 -39.21 49.49 -23.75
C ALA A 24 -40.21 49.28 -24.90
N ALA A 25 -40.85 48.09 -24.86
CA ALA A 25 -42.23 47.74 -25.25
C ALA A 25 -42.60 47.34 -26.71
N ASP A 26 -42.91 46.04 -26.82
CA ASP A 26 -44.19 45.43 -27.27
C ASP A 26 -44.58 45.28 -28.77
N ALA A 27 -45.24 44.13 -28.99
CA ALA A 27 -46.19 43.73 -30.03
C ALA A 27 -45.73 42.93 -31.27
N ALA A 28 -46.45 41.79 -31.42
CA ALA A 28 -46.87 41.07 -32.62
C ALA A 28 -46.06 39.84 -33.12
N ARG A 29 -46.61 38.65 -32.80
CA ARG A 29 -46.56 37.39 -33.57
C ARG A 29 -47.37 37.57 -34.89
N PRO A 30 -47.12 36.84 -36.00
CA PRO A 30 -47.61 35.45 -36.15
C PRO A 30 -46.70 34.50 -36.98
N GLU A 31 -47.09 33.21 -36.92
CA GLU A 31 -46.87 32.11 -37.89
C GLU A 31 -45.45 31.55 -38.13
N GLU A 32 -45.16 30.34 -37.65
CA GLU A 32 -45.46 29.03 -38.28
C GLU A 32 -44.40 28.65 -39.31
N ASN A 33 -43.42 27.85 -38.88
CA ASN A 33 -42.68 26.98 -39.78
C ASN A 33 -42.37 25.68 -39.03
N GLN A 34 -43.19 24.66 -39.30
CA GLN A 34 -42.95 23.29 -38.91
C GLN A 34 -41.66 22.84 -39.59
N SER A 35 -40.64 22.52 -38.79
CA SER A 35 -39.53 21.69 -39.23
C SER A 35 -39.71 20.36 -38.52
N ASP A 36 -40.12 19.33 -39.28
CA ASP A 36 -40.09 17.95 -38.85
C ASP A 36 -38.64 17.59 -38.50
N ALA A 37 -38.30 17.66 -37.22
CA ALA A 37 -37.06 17.13 -36.70
C ALA A 37 -37.24 15.62 -36.54
N GLU A 38 -36.81 14.89 -37.55
CA GLU A 38 -36.62 13.44 -37.53
C GLU A 38 -35.75 13.09 -36.32
N SER A 39 -36.38 12.53 -35.28
CA SER A 39 -35.75 12.14 -34.03
C SER A 39 -34.82 10.95 -34.28
N SER A 40 -33.58 11.25 -34.65
CA SER A 40 -32.49 10.28 -34.66
C SER A 40 -32.06 10.08 -33.21
N ILE A 41 -32.62 9.06 -32.55
CA ILE A 41 -32.09 8.57 -31.28
C ILE A 41 -30.66 8.11 -31.58
N PRO A 42 -29.61 8.72 -30.98
CA PRO A 42 -28.28 8.17 -31.12
C PRO A 42 -28.27 6.79 -30.46
N GLU A 43 -28.00 5.76 -31.26
CA GLU A 43 -27.70 4.42 -30.80
C GLU A 43 -26.61 4.54 -29.72
N SER A 44 -27.01 4.36 -28.46
CA SER A 44 -26.09 4.43 -27.33
C SER A 44 -25.10 3.30 -27.49
N ARG A 45 -23.90 3.65 -27.96
CA ARG A 45 -22.75 2.75 -27.98
C ARG A 45 -22.57 2.22 -26.55
N PRO A 46 -22.47 0.90 -26.35
CA PRO A 46 -22.18 0.36 -25.02
C PRO A 46 -20.93 1.03 -24.48
N ALA A 47 -20.98 1.48 -23.22
CA ALA A 47 -19.81 2.04 -22.56
C ALA A 47 -18.66 1.02 -22.64
N PRO A 48 -17.41 1.46 -22.91
CA PRO A 48 -16.27 0.57 -22.89
C PRO A 48 -16.22 -0.14 -21.52
N PRO A 49 -15.79 -1.41 -21.48
CA PRO A 49 -15.69 -2.14 -20.22
C PRO A 49 -14.76 -1.37 -19.26
N PRO A 50 -15.07 -1.37 -17.95
CA PRO A 50 -14.25 -0.69 -16.96
C PRO A 50 -12.81 -1.19 -17.01
N VAL A 51 -11.85 -0.28 -16.85
CA VAL A 51 -10.43 -0.62 -16.78
C VAL A 51 -10.18 -1.33 -15.45
N PRO A 52 -9.57 -2.53 -15.45
CA PRO A 52 -9.32 -3.27 -14.22
C PRO A 52 -8.37 -2.50 -13.29
N SER A 53 -8.71 -2.50 -12.01
CA SER A 53 -7.93 -1.85 -10.96
C SER A 53 -6.57 -2.51 -10.82
N ARG A 54 -5.49 -1.70 -10.83
CA ARG A 54 -4.12 -2.19 -10.72
C ARG A 54 -3.33 -1.42 -9.68
N VAL A 55 -2.77 -2.14 -8.73
CA VAL A 55 -1.93 -1.59 -7.66
C VAL A 55 -0.53 -2.18 -7.77
N ARG A 56 0.49 -1.33 -7.76
CA ARG A 56 1.89 -1.73 -7.76
C ARG A 56 2.63 -1.12 -6.58
N GLY A 57 3.70 -1.77 -6.13
CA GLY A 57 4.61 -1.18 -5.18
C GLY A 57 5.87 -2.02 -4.96
N ASP A 58 6.82 -1.42 -4.27
CA ASP A 58 8.15 -1.97 -4.01
C ASP A 58 8.41 -1.99 -2.49
N GLU A 59 9.05 -3.05 -2.01
CA GLU A 59 9.30 -3.31 -0.59
C GLU A 59 10.66 -3.99 -0.38
N ASN A 60 11.67 -3.23 0.06
CA ASN A 60 12.98 -3.75 0.48
C ASN A 60 13.63 -4.73 -0.51
N GLY A 61 13.64 -4.41 -1.82
CA GLY A 61 14.12 -5.32 -2.87
C GLY A 61 13.13 -6.44 -3.20
N ASN A 62 11.84 -6.17 -3.07
CA ASN A 62 10.75 -6.99 -3.60
C ASN A 62 9.79 -6.05 -4.31
N SER A 63 8.96 -6.58 -5.20
CA SER A 63 7.87 -5.81 -5.81
C SER A 63 6.60 -6.61 -5.83
N TYR A 64 5.47 -5.93 -5.98
CA TYR A 64 4.21 -6.59 -6.22
C TYR A 64 3.40 -5.88 -7.30
N ASP A 65 2.63 -6.69 -8.01
CA ASP A 65 1.62 -6.25 -8.97
C ASP A 65 0.31 -6.94 -8.64
N MET A 66 -0.69 -6.16 -8.28
CA MET A 66 -2.02 -6.62 -7.90
C MET A 66 -3.03 -6.09 -8.91
N ASN A 67 -3.90 -6.98 -9.39
CA ASN A 67 -4.97 -6.66 -10.32
C ASN A 67 -6.29 -7.14 -9.74
N PHE A 68 -7.36 -6.41 -10.00
CA PHE A 68 -8.72 -6.79 -9.66
C PHE A 68 -9.58 -6.86 -10.92
N ASP A 69 -10.58 -7.74 -10.91
CA ASP A 69 -11.53 -7.86 -12.02
C ASP A 69 -12.56 -6.70 -12.06
N GLY A 70 -12.52 -5.78 -11.09
CA GLY A 70 -13.36 -4.57 -11.01
C GLY A 70 -12.60 -3.28 -11.33
N SER A 71 -13.32 -2.16 -11.43
CA SER A 71 -12.72 -0.85 -11.73
C SER A 71 -11.94 -0.26 -10.54
N GLU A 72 -11.05 0.69 -10.79
CA GLU A 72 -10.30 1.41 -9.72
C GLU A 72 -11.22 2.15 -8.76
N GLU A 73 -12.38 2.62 -9.22
CA GLU A 73 -13.36 3.31 -8.37
C GLU A 73 -14.10 2.32 -7.46
N ASP A 74 -14.25 1.07 -7.90
CA ASP A 74 -15.04 0.06 -7.24
C ASP A 74 -14.23 -0.76 -6.23
N VAL A 75 -13.00 -1.13 -6.57
CA VAL A 75 -12.21 -2.06 -5.77
C VAL A 75 -10.74 -1.69 -5.77
N GLY A 76 -10.09 -1.85 -4.62
CA GLY A 76 -8.67 -1.63 -4.53
C GLY A 76 -8.12 -1.81 -3.13
N ARG A 77 -6.89 -1.32 -2.97
CA ARG A 77 -6.20 -1.26 -1.69
C ARG A 77 -6.40 0.11 -1.08
N ALA A 78 -7.03 0.17 0.09
CA ALA A 78 -7.32 1.42 0.79
C ALA A 78 -6.10 1.99 1.54
N GLY A 79 -5.12 1.16 1.85
CA GLY A 79 -3.92 1.59 2.56
C GLY A 79 -2.92 0.46 2.81
N ALA A 80 -1.69 0.88 3.13
CA ALA A 80 -0.54 0.01 3.35
C ALA A 80 0.13 0.40 4.68
N TYR A 81 -0.33 -0.15 5.80
CA TYR A 81 0.39 0.05 7.07
C TYR A 81 1.46 -1.02 7.32
N GLU A 82 1.41 -2.13 6.57
CA GLU A 82 2.27 -3.29 6.80
C GLU A 82 2.84 -3.78 5.46
N TYR A 83 4.17 -3.95 5.40
CA TYR A 83 4.87 -4.53 4.26
C TYR A 83 4.84 -6.05 4.33
N ILE A 84 4.65 -6.74 3.21
CA ILE A 84 4.71 -8.22 3.16
C ILE A 84 6.09 -8.70 3.61
N SER A 85 7.16 -7.97 3.25
CA SER A 85 8.53 -8.30 3.65
C SER A 85 8.72 -8.40 5.18
N SER A 86 7.91 -7.70 5.98
CA SER A 86 7.97 -7.76 7.45
C SER A 86 7.45 -9.07 8.06
N TYR A 87 6.85 -9.95 7.24
CA TYR A 87 6.39 -11.28 7.65
C TYR A 87 7.32 -12.40 7.20
N MET A 88 8.37 -12.08 6.44
CA MET A 88 9.30 -13.07 5.92
C MET A 88 9.98 -13.84 7.05
N PRO A 89 10.47 -15.07 6.78
CA PRO A 89 11.22 -15.83 7.77
C PRO A 89 12.39 -15.01 8.30
N LEU A 90 12.55 -14.91 9.62
CA LEU A 90 13.67 -14.21 10.23
C LEU A 90 15.01 -14.96 9.95
N PRO A 91 16.19 -14.40 10.29
CA PRO A 91 17.48 -15.06 10.14
C PRO A 91 17.69 -16.24 11.11
N GLN A 92 18.16 -17.38 10.63
CA GLN A 92 18.47 -18.55 11.46
C GLN A 92 19.67 -18.29 12.37
N ILE A 93 20.63 -17.52 11.88
CA ILE A 93 21.85 -17.15 12.60
C ILE A 93 21.94 -15.63 12.62
N LEU A 94 22.26 -15.08 13.79
CA LEU A 94 22.68 -13.70 13.97
C LEU A 94 24.15 -13.75 14.38
N GLU A 95 25.02 -13.11 13.60
CA GLU A 95 26.44 -13.03 13.94
C GLU A 95 26.65 -12.34 15.28
N ALA A 96 27.65 -12.77 16.05
CA ALA A 96 28.03 -12.16 17.32
C ALA A 96 28.20 -10.64 17.21
N SER A 97 28.82 -10.21 16.10
CA SER A 97 29.11 -8.81 15.76
C SER A 97 27.85 -7.93 15.74
N LEU A 98 26.71 -8.46 15.27
CA LEU A 98 25.44 -7.76 15.23
C LEU A 98 24.88 -7.55 16.63
N ILE A 99 25.01 -8.55 17.49
CA ILE A 99 24.50 -8.52 18.86
C ILE A 99 25.37 -7.66 19.77
N GLU A 100 26.69 -7.68 19.58
CA GLU A 100 27.63 -6.80 20.26
C GLU A 100 27.48 -5.35 19.78
N GLY A 101 27.11 -5.14 18.52
CA GLY A 101 26.90 -3.84 17.89
C GLY A 101 25.55 -3.18 18.18
N ILE A 102 24.70 -3.74 19.05
CA ILE A 102 23.36 -3.19 19.33
C ILE A 102 23.46 -1.73 19.81
N VAL A 103 22.87 -0.82 19.02
CA VAL A 103 22.74 0.59 19.39
C VAL A 103 21.36 0.83 19.96
N GLY A 104 21.27 0.94 21.29
CA GLY A 104 20.01 1.26 21.97
C GLY A 104 19.56 2.71 21.78
N THR A 105 18.34 3.00 22.22
CA THR A 105 17.77 4.34 22.34
C THR A 105 17.33 4.59 23.78
N THR A 106 16.90 5.81 24.11
CA THR A 106 16.31 6.11 25.43
C THR A 106 15.09 5.23 25.74
N ALA A 107 14.35 4.78 24.72
CA ALA A 107 13.16 3.94 24.89
C ALA A 107 13.46 2.43 24.91
N MET A 108 14.56 1.98 24.30
CA MET A 108 14.97 0.57 24.27
C MET A 108 16.47 0.46 24.50
N THR A 109 16.86 -0.04 25.66
CA THR A 109 18.27 -0.23 26.00
C THR A 109 18.86 -1.44 25.25
N PRO A 110 20.18 -1.50 25.05
CA PRO A 110 20.82 -2.66 24.42
C PRO A 110 20.50 -3.98 25.15
N ASP A 111 20.52 -3.98 26.48
CA ASP A 111 20.21 -5.16 27.30
C ASP A 111 18.77 -5.64 27.10
N PHE A 112 17.82 -4.71 26.95
CA PHE A 112 16.43 -5.05 26.66
C PHE A 112 16.29 -5.72 25.28
N ILE A 113 16.90 -5.13 24.25
CA ILE A 113 16.87 -5.67 22.88
C ILE A 113 17.52 -7.06 22.83
N ARG A 114 18.67 -7.22 23.49
CA ARG A 114 19.33 -8.52 23.62
C ARG A 114 18.41 -9.55 24.29
N GLY A 115 17.78 -9.17 25.41
CA GLY A 115 16.84 -10.05 26.11
C GLY A 115 15.63 -10.47 25.26
N GLU A 116 15.10 -9.59 24.41
CA GLU A 116 14.04 -9.92 23.45
C GLU A 116 14.49 -10.94 22.40
N LEU A 117 15.70 -10.79 21.85
CA LEU A 117 16.26 -11.74 20.88
C LEU A 117 16.59 -13.08 21.55
N GLU A 118 17.15 -13.06 22.75
CA GLU A 118 17.48 -14.28 23.51
C GLU A 118 16.27 -15.12 23.91
N GLN A 119 15.03 -14.64 23.70
CA GLN A 119 13.84 -15.49 23.78
C GLN A 119 13.86 -16.59 22.71
N TYR A 120 14.28 -16.26 21.48
CA TYR A 120 14.21 -17.14 20.30
C TYR A 120 15.57 -17.57 19.74
N TRP A 121 16.65 -16.87 20.09
CA TRP A 121 18.01 -17.23 19.74
C TRP A 121 18.82 -17.62 20.98
N GLU A 122 19.82 -18.46 20.81
CA GLU A 122 20.78 -18.88 21.84
C GLU A 122 22.20 -18.83 21.29
N GLU A 123 23.15 -18.52 22.16
CA GLU A 123 24.56 -18.47 21.77
C GLU A 123 25.10 -19.89 21.53
N VAL A 124 25.64 -20.12 20.33
CA VAL A 124 26.18 -21.39 19.86
C VAL A 124 27.47 -21.10 19.09
N PHE A 125 28.61 -21.53 19.63
CA PHE A 125 29.94 -21.32 19.05
C PHE A 125 30.28 -19.85 18.76
N GLY A 126 29.77 -18.93 19.58
CA GLY A 126 30.03 -17.49 19.48
C GLY A 126 28.99 -16.71 18.69
N ASP A 127 28.21 -17.35 17.82
CA ASP A 127 27.09 -16.71 17.12
C ASP A 127 25.76 -17.04 17.81
N TYR A 128 24.70 -16.30 17.48
CA TYR A 128 23.36 -16.53 18.01
C TYR A 128 22.54 -17.34 17.00
N SER A 129 22.32 -18.62 17.30
CA SER A 129 21.50 -19.52 16.49
C SER A 129 20.07 -19.57 16.99
N ARG A 130 19.10 -19.69 16.09
CA ARG A 130 17.71 -19.85 16.47
C ARG A 130 17.51 -21.13 17.26
N LYS A 131 16.82 -21.04 18.40
CA LYS A 131 16.54 -22.17 19.28
C LYS A 131 15.77 -23.26 18.54
N PRO A 132 16.06 -24.54 18.81
CA PRO A 132 15.37 -25.65 18.15
C PRO A 132 13.93 -25.80 18.63
N GLY A 133 13.12 -26.47 17.81
CA GLY A 133 11.73 -26.82 18.16
C GLY A 133 10.81 -25.61 18.25
N SER A 134 9.75 -25.72 19.06
CA SER A 134 8.71 -24.69 19.18
C SER A 134 9.20 -23.39 19.82
N VAL A 135 10.30 -23.43 20.57
CA VAL A 135 10.82 -22.27 21.30
C VAL A 135 11.40 -21.22 20.35
N GLY A 136 12.05 -21.63 19.26
CA GLY A 136 12.54 -20.71 18.23
C GLY A 136 11.49 -20.26 17.21
N ILE A 137 10.25 -20.74 17.30
CA ILE A 137 9.19 -20.37 16.35
C ILE A 137 8.58 -19.04 16.77
N ILE A 138 8.88 -18.01 15.99
CA ILE A 138 8.26 -16.68 16.14
C ILE A 138 6.92 -16.67 15.38
N PRO A 139 5.79 -16.40 16.06
CA PRO A 139 4.49 -16.31 15.41
C PRO A 139 4.47 -15.24 14.33
N MET A 140 3.74 -15.49 13.24
CA MET A 140 3.69 -14.60 12.08
C MET A 140 3.32 -13.16 12.45
N LYS A 141 2.34 -12.98 13.34
CA LYS A 141 1.90 -11.67 13.85
C LYS A 141 3.00 -10.87 14.56
N ASP A 142 3.99 -11.55 15.13
CA ASP A 142 5.05 -10.94 15.93
C ASP A 142 6.32 -10.69 15.10
N ARG A 143 6.43 -11.26 13.90
CA ARG A 143 7.60 -11.10 13.01
C ARG A 143 7.93 -9.64 12.66
N PRO A 144 6.97 -8.72 12.41
CA PRO A 144 7.31 -7.33 12.13
C PRO A 144 8.08 -6.67 13.28
N TYR A 145 7.73 -7.01 14.52
CA TYR A 145 8.45 -6.51 15.69
C TYR A 145 9.90 -7.01 15.70
N TYR A 146 10.13 -8.31 15.54
CA TYR A 146 11.50 -8.86 15.52
C TYR A 146 12.32 -8.40 14.32
N TRP A 147 11.71 -8.26 13.14
CA TRP A 147 12.39 -7.65 11.99
C TRP A 147 12.81 -6.21 12.29
N SER A 148 11.98 -5.44 13.00
CA SER A 148 12.34 -4.07 13.40
C SER A 148 13.53 -4.05 14.36
N LEU A 149 13.64 -5.01 15.28
CA LEU A 149 14.81 -5.16 16.15
C LEU A 149 16.06 -5.44 15.32
N ILE A 150 15.99 -6.46 14.46
CA ILE A 150 17.11 -6.97 13.68
C ILE A 150 17.60 -5.95 12.63
N VAL A 151 16.70 -5.28 11.92
CA VAL A 151 17.11 -4.30 10.90
C VAL A 151 17.54 -2.99 11.54
N ASN A 152 16.72 -2.43 12.45
CA ASN A 152 16.93 -1.04 12.90
C ASN A 152 17.95 -0.91 14.02
N TYR A 153 18.11 -1.93 14.88
CA TYR A 153 18.99 -1.85 16.05
C TYR A 153 20.27 -2.69 15.92
N LEU A 154 20.25 -3.75 15.10
CA LEU A 154 21.42 -4.57 14.81
C LEU A 154 22.06 -4.20 13.45
N GLY A 155 21.35 -3.42 12.60
CA GLY A 155 21.85 -3.03 11.29
C GLY A 155 21.87 -4.17 10.27
N TYR A 156 21.06 -5.22 10.47
CA TYR A 156 20.98 -6.35 9.56
C TYR A 156 20.49 -5.92 8.18
N ASN A 157 21.20 -6.35 7.14
CA ASN A 157 20.83 -6.06 5.77
C ASN A 157 19.76 -7.06 5.26
N LEU A 158 18.57 -6.58 4.94
CA LEU A 158 17.49 -7.44 4.44
C LEU A 158 17.78 -8.07 3.07
N GLU A 159 18.72 -7.50 2.30
CA GLU A 159 19.17 -8.09 1.02
C GLU A 159 19.96 -9.40 1.23
N ASP A 160 20.54 -9.57 2.42
CA ASP A 160 21.33 -10.74 2.82
C ASP A 160 20.50 -11.76 3.62
N ALA A 161 19.19 -11.55 3.72
CA ALA A 161 18.31 -12.41 4.48
C ALA A 161 18.32 -13.87 3.98
N ASP A 162 18.43 -14.83 4.90
CA ASP A 162 18.55 -16.27 4.61
C ASP A 162 17.47 -16.83 3.66
N TRP A 163 16.28 -16.24 3.68
CA TRP A 163 15.17 -16.68 2.83
C TRP A 163 15.32 -16.23 1.38
N ARG A 164 16.18 -15.24 1.08
CA ARG A 164 16.46 -14.76 -0.27
C ARG A 164 17.43 -15.68 -0.98
N SER A 165 16.92 -16.42 -1.97
CA SER A 165 17.74 -17.20 -2.89
C SER A 165 17.73 -16.59 -4.29
N TYR A 166 18.81 -16.81 -5.06
CA TYR A 166 18.87 -16.36 -6.44
C TYR A 166 17.83 -17.09 -7.30
N GLY A 167 17.10 -16.35 -8.14
CA GLY A 167 16.11 -16.93 -9.05
C GLY A 167 14.85 -17.44 -8.36
N MET A 168 14.49 -16.90 -7.19
CA MET A 168 13.22 -17.22 -6.54
C MET A 168 12.05 -16.95 -7.48
N ARG A 169 11.19 -17.96 -7.64
CA ARG A 169 9.95 -17.81 -8.40
C ARG A 169 9.04 -16.82 -7.69
N PRO A 170 8.29 -15.99 -8.43
CA PRO A 170 7.30 -15.12 -7.82
C PRO A 170 6.20 -15.94 -7.14
N VAL A 171 5.67 -15.41 -6.04
CA VAL A 171 4.46 -15.93 -5.41
C VAL A 171 3.26 -15.33 -6.10
N VAL A 172 2.35 -16.18 -6.57
CA VAL A 172 1.10 -15.73 -7.21
C VAL A 172 -0.07 -16.22 -6.39
N VAL A 173 -0.89 -15.28 -5.91
CA VAL A 173 -2.07 -15.56 -5.09
C VAL A 173 -3.31 -14.99 -5.79
N GLU A 174 -4.33 -15.82 -5.94
CA GLU A 174 -5.68 -15.38 -6.27
C GLU A 174 -6.51 -15.29 -5.00
N PHE A 175 -7.41 -14.33 -4.93
CA PHE A 175 -8.25 -14.08 -3.77
C PHE A 175 -9.56 -13.40 -4.19
N THR A 176 -10.50 -13.33 -3.26
CA THR A 176 -11.76 -12.61 -3.42
C THR A 176 -11.82 -11.47 -2.40
N VAL A 177 -12.28 -10.29 -2.83
CA VAL A 177 -12.55 -9.13 -1.97
C VAL A 177 -14.06 -9.01 -1.80
N GLY A 178 -14.56 -9.24 -0.58
CA GLY A 178 -15.97 -9.06 -0.27
C GLY A 178 -16.37 -7.57 -0.24
N PRO A 179 -17.67 -7.22 -0.29
CA PRO A 179 -18.13 -5.84 -0.11
C PRO A 179 -17.61 -5.21 1.19
N SER A 180 -17.24 -3.93 1.15
CA SER A 180 -16.80 -3.17 2.33
C SER A 180 -17.87 -3.16 3.42
N LYS A 181 -17.50 -3.50 4.66
CA LYS A 181 -18.42 -3.50 5.82
C LYS A 181 -17.93 -2.56 6.92
N GLY A 182 -18.59 -1.42 7.05
CA GLY A 182 -18.30 -0.44 8.10
C GLY A 182 -16.86 0.09 8.04
N SER A 183 -16.27 0.41 9.20
CA SER A 183 -14.97 1.06 9.30
C SER A 183 -13.75 0.16 9.08
N ARG A 184 -13.94 -1.16 8.98
CA ARG A 184 -12.83 -2.14 8.80
C ARG A 184 -12.42 -2.35 7.34
N GLY A 185 -13.19 -1.83 6.38
CA GLY A 185 -12.97 -2.06 4.96
C GLY A 185 -13.55 -3.40 4.48
N ALA A 186 -13.00 -3.91 3.37
CA ALA A 186 -13.37 -5.18 2.78
C ALA A 186 -12.50 -6.34 3.30
N GLU A 187 -13.12 -7.50 3.50
CA GLU A 187 -12.44 -8.73 3.92
C GLU A 187 -12.01 -9.57 2.71
N LEU A 188 -10.87 -10.25 2.83
CA LEU A 188 -10.40 -11.22 1.83
C LEU A 188 -10.96 -12.63 2.11
N SER A 189 -11.32 -13.35 1.05
CA SER A 189 -11.69 -14.76 1.08
C SER A 189 -11.08 -15.54 -0.09
N ASP A 190 -11.30 -16.86 -0.12
CA ASP A 190 -10.96 -17.76 -1.23
C ASP A 190 -9.49 -17.70 -1.68
N ILE A 191 -8.59 -17.44 -0.73
CA ILE A 191 -7.17 -17.26 -0.98
C ILE A 191 -6.57 -18.56 -1.53
N THR A 192 -6.12 -18.52 -2.77
CA THR A 192 -5.59 -19.66 -3.51
C THR A 192 -4.20 -19.35 -4.06
N LEU A 193 -3.22 -20.12 -3.59
CA LEU A 193 -1.84 -20.04 -4.03
C LEU A 193 -1.66 -20.74 -5.39
N LYS A 194 -1.34 -19.99 -6.44
CA LYS A 194 -1.14 -20.49 -7.81
C LYS A 194 0.30 -20.82 -8.13
N THR A 195 1.21 -19.98 -7.69
CA THR A 195 2.66 -20.20 -7.83
C THR A 195 3.30 -20.15 -6.46
N ARG A 196 4.12 -21.15 -6.17
CA ARG A 196 4.84 -21.34 -4.90
C ARG A 196 6.33 -21.10 -5.09
N THR A 197 7.00 -20.60 -4.07
CA THR A 197 8.46 -20.66 -3.98
C THR A 197 8.92 -22.09 -3.67
N ASN A 198 10.22 -22.27 -3.46
CA ASN A 198 10.81 -23.47 -2.86
C ASN A 198 10.89 -23.37 -1.32
N ASN A 199 10.38 -22.29 -0.71
CA ASN A 199 10.39 -22.05 0.72
C ASN A 199 8.94 -21.85 1.23
N PRO A 200 8.30 -22.88 1.79
CA PRO A 200 6.92 -22.79 2.27
C PRO A 200 6.68 -21.64 3.28
N GLN A 201 7.68 -21.30 4.08
CA GLN A 201 7.54 -20.21 5.06
C GLN A 201 7.47 -18.83 4.39
N VAL A 202 8.06 -18.68 3.20
CA VAL A 202 7.94 -17.46 2.38
C VAL A 202 6.54 -17.40 1.76
N ASP A 203 6.04 -18.52 1.24
CA ASP A 203 4.69 -18.58 0.67
C ASP A 203 3.63 -18.21 1.73
N GLU A 204 3.75 -18.76 2.93
CA GLU A 204 2.90 -18.45 4.08
C GLU A 204 3.01 -16.98 4.50
N ALA A 205 4.23 -16.41 4.50
CA ALA A 205 4.45 -15.01 4.83
C ALA A 205 3.77 -14.07 3.82
N VAL A 206 3.84 -14.39 2.52
CA VAL A 206 3.17 -13.60 1.47
C VAL A 206 1.65 -13.65 1.65
N ILE A 207 1.08 -14.83 1.86
CA ILE A 207 -0.37 -14.98 2.10
C ILE A 207 -0.79 -14.22 3.36
N TYR A 208 -0.02 -14.35 4.44
CA TYR A 208 -0.33 -13.67 5.68
C TYR A 208 -0.26 -12.15 5.50
N GLY A 209 0.83 -11.61 4.96
CA GLY A 209 0.98 -10.18 4.72
C GLY A 209 -0.12 -9.61 3.81
N LEU A 210 -0.53 -10.36 2.79
CA LEU A 210 -1.67 -9.98 1.94
C LEU A 210 -2.96 -9.84 2.74
N SER A 211 -3.23 -10.77 3.66
CA SER A 211 -4.42 -10.75 4.53
C SER A 211 -4.45 -9.59 5.53
N ARG A 212 -3.30 -8.94 5.75
CA ARG A 212 -3.16 -7.81 6.68
C ARG A 212 -3.41 -6.45 6.04
N TRP A 213 -3.39 -6.37 4.72
CA TRP A 213 -3.67 -5.13 4.02
C TRP A 213 -5.15 -4.74 4.15
N VAL A 214 -5.41 -3.45 3.99
CA VAL A 214 -6.77 -2.91 4.01
C VAL A 214 -7.25 -2.75 2.57
N TYR A 215 -8.40 -3.33 2.28
CA TYR A 215 -9.04 -3.29 0.97
C TYR A 215 -10.33 -2.48 1.04
N TYR A 216 -10.76 -1.96 -0.10
CA TYR A 216 -12.12 -1.49 -0.29
C TYR A 216 -12.75 -2.23 -1.47
N ASN A 217 -14.04 -2.47 -1.35
CA ASN A 217 -14.91 -2.89 -2.43
C ASN A 217 -16.26 -2.17 -2.25
N GLY A 218 -16.55 -1.20 -3.10
CA GLY A 218 -17.78 -0.40 -3.11
C GLY A 218 -18.96 -1.09 -3.79
N THR A 219 -18.74 -2.24 -4.43
CA THR A 219 -19.80 -3.00 -5.08
C THR A 219 -20.61 -3.83 -4.08
N ASP A 220 -21.77 -4.31 -4.50
CA ASP A 220 -22.65 -5.20 -3.73
C ASP A 220 -22.26 -6.69 -3.84
N HIS A 221 -21.24 -7.02 -4.61
CA HIS A 221 -20.80 -8.38 -4.89
C HIS A 221 -19.30 -8.58 -4.63
N PRO A 222 -18.84 -9.83 -4.45
CA PRO A 222 -17.42 -10.11 -4.29
C PRO A 222 -16.66 -9.91 -5.61
N VAL A 223 -15.48 -9.31 -5.54
CA VAL A 223 -14.62 -9.06 -6.71
C VAL A 223 -13.35 -9.90 -6.59
N LYS A 224 -12.95 -10.57 -7.67
CA LYS A 224 -11.71 -11.35 -7.70
C LYS A 224 -10.49 -10.45 -7.84
N GLY A 225 -9.42 -10.86 -7.19
CA GLY A 225 -8.12 -10.22 -7.27
C GLY A 225 -7.00 -11.24 -7.45
N ARG A 226 -5.90 -10.76 -8.00
CA ARG A 226 -4.68 -11.53 -8.19
C ARG A 226 -3.46 -10.67 -7.89
N ILE A 227 -2.60 -11.14 -7.00
CA ILE A 227 -1.30 -10.53 -6.73
C ILE A 227 -0.18 -11.43 -7.27
N THR A 228 0.83 -10.79 -7.86
CA THR A 228 2.14 -11.38 -8.14
C THR A 228 3.18 -10.66 -7.29
N TYR A 229 3.72 -11.35 -6.29
CA TYR A 229 4.82 -10.87 -5.45
C TYR A 229 6.14 -11.39 -6.00
N ARG A 230 7.08 -10.50 -6.30
CA ARG A 230 8.38 -10.79 -6.92
C ARG A 230 9.50 -10.50 -5.93
N PHE A 231 10.51 -11.34 -5.99
CA PHE A 231 11.73 -11.22 -5.20
C PHE A 231 12.81 -10.69 -6.13
N ASP A 232 12.82 -9.37 -6.30
CA ASP A 232 13.73 -8.73 -7.24
C ASP A 232 15.15 -8.72 -6.64
N ARG A 233 16.09 -9.26 -7.41
CA ARG A 233 17.52 -9.31 -7.10
C ARG A 233 18.30 -9.18 -8.38
#